data_AF-A0A7S4BRQ2-F1
#
_entry.id   AF-A0A7S4BRQ2-F1
#
_cell.length_a   1.000
_cell.length_b   1.000
_cell.length_c   1.000
_cell.angle_alpha   90.00
_cell.angle_beta   90.00
_cell.angle_gamma   90.00
#
_symmetry.space_group_name_H-M   'P 1'
#
loop_
_entity.id
_entity.type
_entity.pdbx_description
1 polymer ?
#
loop_
_entity_poly.entity_id
_entity_poly.type
_entity_poly.pdbx_seq_one_letter_code
_entity_poly.pdbx_strand_id
1 'polypeptide(L)'
;MRREKTMKICANFYVAPAIAIKENAGSDRSWVWQCHDFSEEKTDLVTLAVRFANSENAQKFKEQFLDAQKVNKAIEEGNTPEAVSAPKEDAAKPKEDTEEESKQEEKKDEDEKKEEQKKE
;
A
#
# COMPACT_ATOMS: atom_id res chain seq x y z
N MET A 1 1.76 -9.31 2.02
CA MET A 1 2.16 -7.94 1.62
C MET A 1 3.66 -7.75 1.90
N ARG A 2 4.38 -6.99 1.06
CA ARG A 2 5.81 -6.68 1.23
C ARG A 2 6.04 -5.17 1.08
N ARG A 3 7.06 -4.65 1.78
CA ARG A 3 7.47 -3.24 1.64
C ARG A 3 8.25 -3.04 0.34
N GLU A 4 7.96 -1.94 -0.34
CA GLU A 4 8.75 -1.49 -1.49
C GLU A 4 10.22 -1.27 -1.08
N LYS A 5 11.16 -1.52 -1.98
CA LYS A 5 12.63 -1.52 -1.78
C LYS A 5 13.19 -2.67 -0.93
N THR A 6 12.71 -2.87 0.30
CA THR A 6 13.31 -3.87 1.21
C THR A 6 12.83 -5.30 0.97
N MET A 7 11.68 -5.47 0.29
CA MET A 7 11.03 -6.75 0.03
C MET A 7 10.69 -7.57 1.29
N LYS A 8 10.83 -6.97 2.49
CA LYS A 8 10.44 -7.59 3.76
C LYS A 8 8.93 -7.73 3.81
N ILE A 9 8.47 -8.87 4.35
CA ILE A 9 7.06 -9.13 4.61
C ILE A 9 6.57 -8.11 5.66
N CYS A 10 5.37 -7.56 5.46
CA CYS A 10 4.73 -6.64 6.41
C CYS A 10 3.29 -7.02 6.76
N ALA A 11 2.73 -8.02 6.08
CA ALA A 11 1.50 -8.68 6.47
C ALA A 11 1.49 -10.08 5.82
N ASN A 12 1.24 -11.10 6.62
CA ASN A 12 1.13 -12.49 6.25
C ASN A 12 0.10 -13.18 7.16
N PHE A 13 -1.14 -13.22 6.71
CA PHE A 13 -2.25 -13.81 7.43
C PHE A 13 -3.21 -14.48 6.44
N TYR A 14 -3.95 -15.49 6.90
CA TYR A 14 -5.02 -16.09 6.12
C TYR A 14 -6.25 -15.20 6.12
N VAL A 15 -6.93 -15.10 4.96
CA VAL A 15 -8.23 -14.41 4.85
C VAL A 15 -9.33 -15.34 5.42
N ALA A 16 -9.32 -15.53 6.73
CA ALA A 16 -10.24 -16.42 7.42
C ALA A 16 -11.68 -15.85 7.41
N PRO A 17 -12.73 -16.70 7.33
CA PRO A 17 -14.13 -16.25 7.32
C PRO A 17 -14.54 -15.45 8.57
N ALA A 18 -13.85 -15.65 9.69
CA ALA A 18 -14.11 -14.94 10.95
C ALA A 18 -13.55 -13.51 11.01
N ILE A 19 -12.70 -13.09 10.06
CA ILE A 19 -12.11 -11.75 10.07
C ILE A 19 -13.17 -10.71 9.71
N ALA A 20 -13.40 -9.73 10.59
CA ALA A 20 -14.32 -8.62 10.33
C ALA A 20 -13.57 -7.40 9.78
N ILE A 21 -13.74 -7.11 8.49
CA ILE A 21 -13.24 -5.88 7.86
C ILE A 21 -14.22 -4.72 8.08
N LYS A 22 -13.72 -3.60 8.59
CA LYS A 22 -14.51 -2.41 8.95
C LYS A 22 -13.91 -1.15 8.34
N GLU A 23 -14.74 -0.13 8.13
CA GLU A 23 -14.28 1.21 7.73
C GLU A 23 -13.40 1.80 8.83
N ASN A 24 -12.32 2.45 8.42
CA ASN A 24 -11.53 3.24 9.34
C ASN A 24 -12.20 4.61 9.54
N ALA A 25 -12.35 5.04 10.79
CA ALA A 25 -13.10 6.25 11.13
C ALA A 25 -12.58 7.47 10.34
N GLY A 26 -13.49 8.16 9.65
CA GLY A 26 -13.16 9.34 8.86
C GLY A 26 -12.40 9.07 7.56
N SER A 27 -12.37 7.82 7.06
CA SER A 27 -11.76 7.49 5.77
C SER A 27 -12.63 6.54 4.95
N ASP A 28 -12.96 6.96 3.73
CA ASP A 28 -13.65 6.17 2.69
C ASP A 28 -12.69 5.27 1.87
N ARG A 29 -11.40 5.41 2.10
CA ARG A 29 -10.31 4.72 1.39
C ARG A 29 -9.43 3.87 2.31
N SER A 30 -9.92 3.52 3.50
CA SER A 30 -9.17 2.76 4.49
C SER A 30 -10.03 1.74 5.22
N TRP A 31 -9.47 0.55 5.43
CA TRP A 31 -10.11 -0.55 6.13
C TRP A 31 -9.25 -1.02 7.30
N VAL A 32 -9.91 -1.50 8.36
CA VAL A 32 -9.30 -2.04 9.56
C VAL A 32 -9.89 -3.42 9.89
N TRP A 33 -9.05 -4.34 10.36
CA TRP A 33 -9.47 -5.67 10.83
C TRP A 33 -8.49 -6.21 11.88
N GLN A 34 -8.86 -7.30 12.55
CA GLN A 34 -7.99 -8.06 13.43
C GLN A 34 -7.72 -9.44 12.85
N CYS A 35 -6.48 -9.91 12.94
CA CYS A 35 -6.07 -11.22 12.44
C CYS A 35 -4.84 -11.76 13.16
N HIS A 36 -4.63 -13.08 13.06
CA HIS A 36 -3.38 -13.72 13.43
C HIS A 36 -2.39 -13.59 12.29
N ASP A 37 -1.38 -12.75 12.46
CA ASP A 37 -0.38 -12.43 11.45
C ASP A 37 0.98 -13.07 11.78
N PHE A 38 1.71 -13.49 10.75
CA PHE A 38 3.02 -14.16 10.84
C PHE A 38 4.10 -13.38 10.05
N SER A 39 3.98 -12.06 9.90
CA SER A 39 4.98 -11.28 9.15
C SER A 39 6.34 -11.14 9.86
N GLU A 40 6.35 -11.26 11.20
CA GLU A 40 7.54 -11.14 12.07
C GLU A 40 7.97 -12.53 12.62
N GLU A 41 7.72 -13.61 11.87
CA GLU A 41 8.10 -15.00 12.22
C GLU A 41 7.47 -15.54 13.52
N LYS A 42 6.46 -14.84 14.04
CA LYS A 42 5.66 -15.23 15.20
C LYS A 42 4.20 -14.91 14.94
N THR A 43 3.32 -15.84 15.32
CA THR A 43 1.87 -15.65 15.20
C THR A 43 1.37 -14.78 16.33
N ASP A 44 0.98 -13.55 16.03
CA ASP A 44 0.39 -12.62 16.99
C ASP A 44 -0.96 -12.10 16.51
N LEU A 45 -1.90 -11.90 17.45
CA LEU A 45 -3.17 -11.24 17.16
C LEU A 45 -2.92 -9.74 17.06
N VAL A 46 -3.04 -9.20 15.85
CA VAL A 46 -2.75 -7.80 15.54
C VAL A 46 -3.96 -7.12 14.92
N THR A 47 -4.06 -5.80 15.09
CA THR A 47 -4.99 -4.96 14.34
C THR A 47 -4.25 -4.36 13.16
N LEU A 48 -4.68 -4.68 11.95
CA LEU A 48 -4.12 -4.13 10.72
C LEU A 48 -5.05 -3.08 10.13
N ALA A 49 -4.47 -2.04 9.55
CA ALA A 49 -5.18 -1.08 8.74
C ALA A 49 -4.46 -0.90 7.39
N VAL A 50 -5.24 -0.84 6.32
CA VAL A 50 -4.75 -0.53 4.98
C VAL A 50 -5.40 0.76 4.49
N ARG A 51 -4.66 1.56 3.74
CA ARG A 51 -5.16 2.76 3.07
C ARG A 51 -4.78 2.71 1.60
N PHE A 52 -5.75 2.99 0.73
CA PHE A 52 -5.55 3.04 -0.71
C PHE A 52 -5.44 4.49 -1.19
N ALA A 53 -4.90 4.69 -2.40
CA ALA A 53 -4.77 6.01 -3.00
C ALA A 53 -6.14 6.68 -3.19
N ASN A 54 -7.14 5.90 -3.64
CA ASN A 54 -8.50 6.34 -3.91
C ASN A 54 -9.53 5.37 -3.33
N SER A 55 -10.77 5.83 -3.23
CA SER A 55 -11.89 5.08 -2.64
C SER A 55 -12.35 3.93 -3.53
N GLU A 56 -12.21 4.05 -4.85
CA GLU A 56 -12.54 2.98 -5.80
C GLU A 56 -11.70 1.72 -5.54
N ASN A 57 -10.37 1.88 -5.42
CA ASN A 57 -9.48 0.76 -5.11
C ASN A 57 -9.74 0.18 -3.72
N ALA A 58 -10.14 1.02 -2.76
CA ALA A 58 -10.53 0.55 -1.44
C ALA A 58 -11.79 -0.34 -1.52
N GLN A 59 -12.83 0.08 -2.24
CA GLN A 59 -14.04 -0.75 -2.38
C GLN A 59 -13.74 -2.05 -3.12
N LYS A 60 -12.98 -2.01 -4.23
CA LYS A 60 -12.53 -3.22 -4.95
C LYS A 60 -11.79 -4.19 -4.01
N PHE A 61 -10.89 -3.67 -3.17
CA PHE A 61 -10.20 -4.51 -2.19
C PHE A 61 -11.17 -5.17 -1.20
N LYS A 62 -12.13 -4.42 -0.66
CA LYS A 62 -13.12 -4.96 0.28
C LYS A 62 -13.98 -6.05 -0.37
N GLU A 63 -14.45 -5.84 -1.59
CA GLU A 63 -15.21 -6.84 -2.34
C GLU A 63 -14.41 -8.14 -2.52
N GLN A 64 -13.18 -8.03 -3.02
CA GLN A 64 -12.30 -9.19 -3.23
C GLN A 64 -11.93 -9.88 -1.92
N PHE A 65 -11.76 -9.12 -0.83
CA PHE A 65 -11.50 -9.68 0.49
C PHE A 65 -12.69 -10.53 0.98
N LEU A 66 -13.91 -10.02 0.85
CA LEU A 66 -15.14 -10.74 1.23
C LEU A 66 -15.39 -11.97 0.35
N ASP A 67 -15.07 -11.89 -0.94
CA ASP A 67 -15.19 -13.04 -1.84
C ASP A 67 -14.15 -14.12 -1.52
N ALA A 68 -12.92 -13.74 -1.20
CA ALA A 68 -11.90 -14.67 -0.71
C ALA A 68 -12.34 -15.35 0.60
N GLN A 69 -13.05 -14.65 1.50
CA GLN A 69 -13.61 -15.27 2.70
C GLN A 69 -14.67 -16.33 2.36
N LYS A 70 -15.55 -16.09 1.38
CA LYS A 70 -16.54 -17.08 0.93
C LYS A 70 -15.86 -18.34 0.37
N VAL A 71 -14.82 -18.14 -0.45
CA VAL A 71 -14.01 -19.22 -1.02
C VAL A 71 -13.35 -20.03 0.10
N ASN A 72 -12.69 -19.37 1.05
CA ASN A 72 -12.03 -20.04 2.15
C ASN A 72 -13.02 -20.78 3.07
N LYS A 73 -14.22 -20.22 3.30
CA LYS A 73 -15.28 -20.90 4.05
C LYS A 73 -15.74 -22.19 3.35
N ALA A 74 -15.90 -22.16 2.02
CA ALA A 74 -16.26 -23.36 1.26
C ALA A 74 -15.16 -24.44 1.34
N ILE A 75 -13.89 -24.02 1.30
CA ILE A 75 -12.74 -24.93 1.46
C ILE A 75 -12.72 -25.55 2.87
N GLU A 76 -12.98 -24.77 3.92
CA GLU A 76 -13.09 -25.27 5.31
C GLU A 76 -14.22 -26.30 5.47
N GLU A 77 -15.32 -26.15 4.72
CA GLU A 77 -16.45 -27.07 4.70
C GLU A 77 -16.22 -28.31 3.81
N GLY A 78 -15.03 -28.46 3.22
CA GLY A 78 -14.63 -29.61 2.40
C GLY A 78 -15.09 -29.54 0.94
N ASN A 79 -15.58 -28.39 0.49
CA ASN A 79 -15.94 -28.16 -0.90
C ASN A 79 -14.73 -27.57 -1.65
N THR A 80 -14.23 -28.25 -2.68
CA THR A 80 -13.11 -27.76 -3.49
C THR A 80 -13.66 -26.87 -4.62
N PRO A 81 -13.51 -25.54 -4.58
CA PRO A 81 -13.85 -24.71 -5.73
C PRO A 81 -12.87 -24.97 -6.88
N GLU A 82 -13.37 -25.26 -8.09
CA GLU A 82 -12.56 -25.23 -9.30
C GLU A 82 -12.04 -23.80 -9.54
N ALA A 83 -10.72 -23.67 -9.53
CA ALA A 83 -9.90 -22.58 -10.08
C ALA A 83 -10.49 -21.15 -9.99
N VAL A 84 -10.20 -20.45 -8.89
CA VAL A 84 -10.17 -18.98 -8.96
C VAL A 84 -8.82 -18.60 -9.59
N SER A 85 -8.87 -18.27 -10.88
CA SER A 85 -7.77 -17.74 -11.67
C SER A 85 -7.03 -16.64 -10.91
N ALA A 86 -5.70 -16.77 -10.83
CA ALA A 86 -4.81 -15.69 -10.44
C ALA A 86 -5.22 -14.38 -11.14
N PRO A 87 -5.32 -13.23 -10.42
CA PRO A 87 -5.52 -11.95 -11.07
C PRO A 87 -4.43 -11.74 -12.13
N LYS A 88 -4.84 -11.49 -13.37
CA LYS A 88 -3.92 -10.98 -14.41
C LYS A 88 -3.26 -9.72 -13.88
N GLU A 89 -1.94 -9.70 -13.90
CA GLU A 89 -1.12 -8.50 -13.73
C GLU A 89 -1.60 -7.43 -14.72
N ASP A 90 -2.29 -6.40 -14.22
CA ASP A 90 -2.25 -5.09 -14.85
C ASP A 90 -0.94 -4.42 -14.40
N ALA A 91 0.15 -4.81 -15.06
CA ALA A 91 1.44 -4.17 -14.95
C ALA A 91 1.35 -2.78 -15.58
N ALA A 92 0.87 -1.80 -14.80
CA ALA A 92 1.07 -0.39 -15.09
C ALA A 92 2.57 -0.07 -14.94
N LYS A 93 3.26 -0.19 -16.07
CA LYS A 93 4.63 0.25 -16.33
C LYS A 93 4.81 1.74 -15.94
N PRO A 94 5.69 2.09 -14.98
CA PRO A 94 6.15 3.47 -14.88
C PRO A 94 7.08 3.75 -16.05
N LYS A 95 6.72 4.73 -16.89
CA LYS A 95 7.68 5.37 -17.79
C LYS A 95 8.72 6.08 -16.93
N GLU A 96 9.94 5.62 -17.07
CA GLU A 96 11.18 6.26 -16.68
C GLU A 96 11.46 7.37 -17.69
N ASP A 97 11.47 8.62 -17.24
CA ASP A 97 12.04 9.75 -17.99
C ASP A 97 12.83 10.62 -16.99
N THR A 98 14.12 10.79 -17.31
CA THR A 98 15.06 11.84 -16.88
C THR A 98 16.02 11.52 -15.73
N GLU A 99 17.13 10.85 -16.08
CA GLU A 99 18.47 11.21 -15.60
C GLU A 99 19.27 11.71 -16.81
N GLU A 100 19.73 12.96 -16.76
CA GLU A 100 20.96 13.35 -17.44
C GLU A 100 21.71 14.34 -16.52
N GLU A 101 22.74 13.82 -15.84
CA GLU A 101 23.75 14.58 -15.12
C GLU A 101 24.57 15.45 -16.09
N SER A 102 24.89 16.67 -15.70
CA SER A 102 26.25 17.18 -15.93
C SER A 102 26.68 18.15 -14.82
N LYS A 103 27.92 17.92 -14.39
CA LYS A 103 28.64 18.53 -13.27
C LYS A 103 29.75 19.41 -13.84
N GLN A 104 29.85 20.67 -13.42
CA GLN A 104 31.08 21.48 -13.32
C GLN A 104 30.72 22.82 -12.69
N GLU A 105 31.13 23.09 -11.45
CA GLU A 105 32.39 23.74 -11.02
C GLU A 105 32.39 25.29 -11.10
N GLU A 106 33.05 25.86 -10.11
CA GLU A 106 32.94 27.19 -9.50
C GLU A 106 33.30 28.38 -10.42
N LYS A 107 32.74 29.58 -10.10
CA LYS A 107 33.45 30.74 -9.51
C LYS A 107 32.89 32.11 -9.96
N LYS A 108 32.62 33.00 -8.98
CA LYS A 108 32.62 34.49 -9.03
C LYS A 108 31.56 35.17 -9.94
N ASP A 109 30.95 36.32 -9.67
CA ASP A 109 31.21 37.52 -8.85
C ASP A 109 29.81 38.08 -8.44
N GLU A 110 29.57 38.51 -7.19
CA GLU A 110 29.56 39.92 -6.77
C GLU A 110 28.56 40.81 -7.56
N ASP A 111 27.30 40.92 -7.11
CA ASP A 111 26.49 42.18 -7.09
C ASP A 111 25.05 41.92 -6.58
N GLU A 112 24.81 41.90 -5.27
CA GLU A 112 23.46 42.15 -4.72
C GLU A 112 23.52 42.59 -3.25
N LYS A 113 24.05 43.80 -3.01
CA LYS A 113 23.69 44.57 -1.81
C LYS A 113 23.83 46.06 -2.07
N LYS A 114 22.91 46.60 -2.86
CA LYS A 114 22.72 48.04 -2.96
C LYS A 114 21.28 48.42 -3.28
N GLU A 115 20.36 47.98 -2.43
CA GLU A 115 19.07 48.65 -2.34
C GLU A 115 18.46 48.45 -0.95
N GLU A 116 18.96 49.18 0.05
CA GLU A 116 18.16 49.57 1.21
C GLU A 116 18.71 50.84 1.86
N GLN A 117 17.82 51.82 1.99
CA GLN A 117 17.85 52.95 2.93
C GLN A 117 18.74 54.17 2.60
N LYS A 118 18.29 54.92 1.58
CA LYS A 118 18.30 56.38 1.63
C LYS A 118 17.05 56.84 2.41
N LYS A 119 17.14 56.91 3.73
CA LYS A 119 16.20 57.61 4.63
C LYS A 119 16.81 57.73 6.04
N GLU A 120 17.70 58.70 6.20
CA GLU A 120 17.78 59.71 7.28
C GLU A 120 19.06 60.53 7.11
#